data_AF-A0A7J9W4D1-F1
#
_entry.id   AF-A0A7J9W4D1-F1
#
_cell.length_a   1.000
_cell.length_b   1.000
_cell.length_c   1.000
_cell.angle_alpha   90.00
_cell.angle_beta   90.00
_cell.angle_gamma   90.00
#
_symmetry.space_group_name_H-M   'P 1'
#
loop_
_entity.id
_entity.type
_entity.pdbx_description
1 polymer ?
#
loop_
_entity_poly.entity_id
_entity_poly.type
_entity_poly.pdbx_seq_one_letter_code
_entity_poly.pdbx_strand_id
1 'polypeptide(L)'
;MSVLVLTSPDDLTADRVVLALAERGTEVFRWDTADFPQRTQITAQLTQDGWTGALTTSERVLTFEDVISVYYRRPGAFDPPCGLTTAERRFAYEQAQQTVGGVLTSLDCRWINSPVNIEVFSARSSRPAMA
;
A
#
# COMPACT_ATOMS: atom_id res chain seq x y z
N MET A 1 -9.27 7.30 12.91
CA MET A 1 -7.80 7.19 13.07
C MET A 1 -7.42 5.73 12.97
N SER A 2 -6.84 5.36 11.83
CA SER A 2 -6.68 3.96 11.42
C SER A 2 -5.23 3.67 11.02
N VAL A 3 -4.79 2.44 11.26
CA VAL A 3 -3.51 1.91 10.80
C VAL A 3 -3.74 1.07 9.55
N LEU A 4 -3.14 1.46 8.44
CA LEU A 4 -3.15 0.70 7.19
C LEU A 4 -2.01 -0.32 7.20
N VAL A 5 -2.34 -1.60 7.10
CA VAL A 5 -1.37 -2.70 7.05
C VAL A 5 -1.33 -3.26 5.62
N LEU A 6 -0.22 -3.02 4.93
CA LEU A 6 0.03 -3.47 3.56
C LEU A 6 0.73 -4.82 3.55
N THR A 7 -0.02 -5.89 3.28
CA THR A 7 0.50 -7.26 3.34
C THR A 7 -0.39 -8.27 2.61
N SER A 8 0.18 -9.42 2.26
CA SER A 8 -0.55 -10.55 1.69
C SER A 8 -1.50 -11.22 2.71
N PRO A 9 -2.58 -11.88 2.28
CA PRO A 9 -3.58 -12.49 3.18
C PRO A 9 -3.01 -13.56 4.12
N ASP A 10 -1.97 -14.28 3.71
CA ASP A 10 -1.36 -15.38 4.49
C ASP A 10 -0.24 -14.91 5.45
N ASP A 11 -0.16 -13.61 5.73
CA ASP A 11 0.89 -13.07 6.60
C ASP A 11 0.64 -13.21 8.11
N LEU A 12 1.07 -14.35 8.66
CA LEU A 12 1.03 -14.63 10.10
C LEU A 12 1.77 -13.60 10.98
N THR A 13 2.78 -12.91 10.45
CA THR A 13 3.45 -11.85 11.24
C THR A 13 2.58 -10.61 11.30
N ALA A 14 1.94 -10.26 10.18
CA ALA A 14 1.00 -9.14 10.16
C ALA A 14 -0.22 -9.43 11.04
N ASP A 15 -0.70 -10.67 11.09
CA ASP A 15 -1.81 -11.06 11.98
C ASP A 15 -1.52 -10.74 13.45
N ARG A 16 -0.29 -11.03 13.90
CA ARG A 16 0.14 -10.68 15.27
C ARG A 16 0.14 -9.17 15.51
N VAL A 17 0.56 -8.38 14.52
CA VAL A 17 0.53 -6.91 14.60
C VAL A 17 -0.91 -6.40 14.65
N VAL A 18 -1.78 -6.93 13.80
CA VAL A 18 -3.22 -6.60 13.77
C VAL A 18 -3.86 -6.89 15.13
N LEU A 19 -3.61 -8.06 15.70
CA LEU A 19 -4.11 -8.45 17.02
C LEU A 19 -3.62 -7.49 18.12
N ALA A 20 -2.32 -7.20 18.16
CA ALA A 20 -1.75 -6.30 19.17
C ALA A 20 -2.28 -4.85 19.05
N LEU A 21 -2.62 -4.40 17.84
CA LEU A 21 -3.27 -3.10 17.61
C LEU A 21 -4.74 -3.12 18.04
N ALA A 22 -5.45 -4.21 17.72
CA ALA A 22 -6.86 -4.39 18.11
C ALA A 22 -7.02 -4.45 19.64
N GLU A 23 -6.12 -5.14 20.36
CA GLU A 23 -6.07 -5.17 21.83
C GLU A 23 -5.89 -3.78 22.46
N ARG A 24 -5.32 -2.83 21.71
CA ARG A 24 -5.13 -1.43 22.10
C ARG A 24 -6.27 -0.53 21.63
N GLY A 25 -7.34 -1.09 21.05
CA GLY A 25 -8.48 -0.34 20.52
C GLY A 25 -8.15 0.48 19.27
N THR A 26 -7.06 0.16 18.56
CA THR A 26 -6.70 0.85 17.31
C THR A 26 -7.41 0.20 16.13
N GLU A 27 -8.05 1.02 15.30
CA GLU A 27 -8.67 0.54 14.07
C GLU A 27 -7.59 0.13 13.06
N VAL A 28 -7.75 -1.06 12.48
CA VAL A 28 -6.80 -1.60 11.50
C VAL A 28 -7.51 -1.88 10.18
N PHE A 29 -6.92 -1.38 9.11
CA PHE A 29 -7.32 -1.70 7.75
C PHE A 29 -6.21 -2.53 7.11
N ARG A 30 -6.44 -3.82 6.90
CA ARG A 30 -5.50 -4.71 6.21
C ARG A 30 -5.82 -4.72 4.73
N TRP A 31 -4.79 -4.57 3.90
CA TRP A 31 -4.97 -4.56 2.45
C TRP A 31 -3.75 -5.15 1.73
N ASP A 32 -4.04 -5.92 0.67
CA ASP A 32 -3.05 -6.41 -0.27
C ASP A 32 -3.16 -5.62 -1.58
N THR A 33 -2.05 -5.06 -2.09
CA THR A 33 -2.07 -4.34 -3.36
C THR A 33 -2.39 -5.23 -4.55
N ALA A 34 -2.22 -6.55 -4.44
CA ALA A 34 -2.66 -7.51 -5.45
C ALA A 34 -4.19 -7.49 -5.67
N ASP A 35 -4.97 -7.02 -4.69
CA ASP A 35 -6.42 -6.90 -4.82
C ASP A 35 -6.84 -5.72 -5.71
N PHE A 36 -5.94 -4.78 -6.03
CA PHE A 36 -6.23 -3.69 -6.96
C PHE A 36 -5.78 -4.06 -8.38
N PRO A 37 -6.62 -3.81 -9.42
CA PRO A 37 -7.93 -3.14 -9.38
C PRO A 37 -9.15 -4.08 -9.27
N GLN A 38 -8.93 -5.40 -9.16
CA GLN A 38 -10.00 -6.39 -9.38
C GLN A 38 -11.01 -6.47 -8.22
N ARG A 39 -10.58 -6.24 -6.98
CA ARG A 39 -11.38 -6.40 -5.75
C ARG A 39 -11.46 -5.14 -4.91
N THR A 40 -10.61 -4.15 -5.18
CA THR A 40 -10.58 -2.87 -4.47
C THR A 40 -10.55 -1.71 -5.42
N GLN A 41 -11.16 -0.61 -5.01
CA GLN A 41 -11.14 0.66 -5.73
C GLN A 41 -10.38 1.70 -4.91
N ILE A 42 -9.58 2.51 -5.59
CA ILE A 42 -8.99 3.72 -5.02
C ILE A 42 -9.60 4.92 -5.72
N THR A 43 -10.11 5.84 -4.92
CA THR A 43 -10.49 7.18 -5.39
C THR A 43 -9.50 8.15 -4.76
N ALA A 44 -8.86 8.97 -5.57
CA ALA A 44 -7.93 9.97 -5.09
C ALA A 44 -8.11 11.26 -5.88
N GLN A 45 -8.10 12.39 -5.20
CA GLN A 45 -8.17 13.71 -5.78
C GLN A 45 -7.05 14.57 -5.21
N LEU A 46 -6.31 15.25 -6.09
CA LEU A 46 -5.32 16.23 -5.67
C LEU A 46 -6.03 17.57 -5.42
N THR A 47 -5.96 18.03 -4.17
CA THR A 47 -6.51 19.32 -3.72
C THR A 47 -5.36 20.28 -3.38
N GLN A 48 -5.70 21.51 -2.95
CA GLN A 48 -4.69 22.45 -2.46
C GLN A 48 -3.99 21.97 -1.18
N ASP A 49 -4.68 21.16 -0.38
CA ASP A 49 -4.19 20.63 0.90
C ASP A 49 -3.50 19.26 0.76
N GLY A 50 -3.37 18.76 -0.47
CA GLY A 50 -2.77 17.46 -0.78
C GLY A 50 -3.79 16.47 -1.36
N TRP A 51 -3.40 15.19 -1.35
CA TRP A 51 -4.26 14.11 -1.84
C TRP A 51 -5.34 13.75 -0.81
N THR A 52 -6.58 13.72 -1.26
CA THR A 52 -7.74 13.24 -0.50
C THR A 52 -8.36 12.04 -1.18
N GLY A 53 -9.13 11.23 -0.45
CA GLY A 53 -9.89 10.15 -1.06
C GLY A 53 -10.02 8.92 -0.19
N ALA A 54 -10.23 7.77 -0.82
CA ALA A 54 -10.49 6.53 -0.10
C ALA A 54 -10.04 5.28 -0.84
N LEU A 55 -9.71 4.26 -0.05
CA LEU A 55 -9.60 2.87 -0.47
C LEU A 55 -10.89 2.14 -0.08
N THR A 56 -11.54 1.55 -1.07
CA THR A 56 -12.82 0.84 -0.90
C THR A 56 -12.65 -0.64 -1.22
N THR A 57 -13.11 -1.50 -0.31
CA THR A 57 -13.28 -2.94 -0.51
C THR A 57 -14.78 -3.28 -0.56
N SER A 58 -15.12 -4.55 -0.73
CA SER A 58 -16.52 -5.01 -0.63
C SER A 58 -17.15 -4.82 0.76
N GLU A 59 -16.32 -4.67 1.80
CA GLU A 59 -16.79 -4.70 3.20
C GLU A 59 -16.53 -3.39 3.95
N ARG A 60 -15.53 -2.61 3.52
CA ARG A 60 -15.03 -1.46 4.28
C ARG A 60 -14.56 -0.35 3.35
N VAL A 61 -14.59 0.87 3.87
CA VAL A 61 -14.00 2.06 3.25
C VAL A 61 -12.98 2.64 4.22
N LEU A 62 -11.78 2.92 3.73
CA LEU A 62 -10.74 3.66 4.44
C LEU A 62 -10.56 5.01 3.76
N THR A 63 -10.98 6.06 4.43
CA THR A 63 -10.65 7.44 4.05
C THR A 63 -9.17 7.69 4.32
N PHE A 64 -8.45 8.27 3.37
CA PHE A 64 -7.00 8.47 3.49
C PHE A 64 -6.64 9.47 4.58
N GLU A 65 -7.52 10.43 4.84
CA GLU A 65 -7.42 11.44 5.89
C GLU A 65 -7.49 10.83 7.31
N ASP A 66 -8.06 9.63 7.45
CA ASP A 66 -8.11 8.91 8.73
C ASP A 66 -6.84 8.09 9.01
N VAL A 67 -5.95 7.95 8.03
CA VAL A 67 -4.75 7.11 8.14
C VAL A 67 -3.66 7.81 8.95
N ILE A 68 -3.36 7.29 10.14
CA ILE A 68 -2.31 7.83 11.01
C ILE A 68 -0.97 7.11 10.85
N SER A 69 -1.00 5.87 10.35
CA SER A 69 0.20 5.08 10.12
C SER A 69 -0.02 4.04 9.03
N VAL A 70 1.04 3.80 8.25
CA VAL A 70 1.14 2.70 7.29
C VAL A 70 2.22 1.72 7.72
N TYR A 71 1.87 0.45 7.86
CA TYR A 71 2.81 -0.65 8.03
C TYR A 71 3.00 -1.39 6.71
N TYR A 72 4.15 -1.19 6.07
CA TYR A 72 4.51 -1.86 4.82
C TYR A 72 5.29 -3.15 5.12
N ARG A 73 4.78 -4.31 4.70
CA ARG A 73 5.44 -5.58 5.01
C ARG A 73 5.73 -6.43 3.77
N ARG A 74 4.70 -7.01 3.17
CA ARG A 74 4.84 -7.87 1.98
C ARG A 74 3.55 -7.90 1.16
N PRO A 75 3.01 -6.75 0.74
CA PRO A 75 1.87 -6.79 -0.14
C PRO A 75 2.28 -7.49 -1.45
N GLY A 76 1.36 -8.23 -2.05
CA GLY A 76 1.54 -8.86 -3.34
C GLY A 76 1.68 -7.83 -4.46
N ALA A 77 2.31 -8.24 -5.56
CA ALA A 77 2.39 -7.40 -6.74
C ALA A 77 0.98 -7.13 -7.30
N PHE A 78 0.78 -5.94 -7.89
CA PHE A 78 -0.48 -5.63 -8.58
C PHE A 78 -0.79 -6.71 -9.61
N ASP A 79 -2.04 -7.15 -9.66
CA ASP A 79 -2.50 -8.15 -10.62
C ASP A 79 -3.57 -7.54 -11.53
N PRO A 80 -3.19 -7.06 -12.73
CA PRO A 80 -4.14 -6.59 -13.72
C PRO A 80 -5.06 -7.72 -14.21
N PRO A 81 -6.28 -7.40 -14.66
CA PRO A 81 -7.24 -8.40 -15.14
C PRO A 81 -6.69 -9.35 -16.21
N CYS A 82 -7.19 -10.58 -16.21
CA CYS A 82 -6.92 -11.54 -17.27
C CYS A 82 -7.55 -11.08 -18.60
N GLY A 83 -7.00 -11.56 -19.72
CA GLY A 83 -7.49 -11.23 -21.07
C GLY A 83 -6.89 -9.96 -21.69
N LEU A 84 -6.10 -9.19 -20.94
CA LEU A 84 -5.28 -8.12 -21.49
C LEU A 84 -4.13 -8.69 -22.34
N THR A 85 -3.77 -7.98 -23.40
CA THR A 85 -2.52 -8.24 -24.13
C THR A 85 -1.31 -7.99 -23.22
N THR A 86 -0.15 -8.52 -23.59
CA THR A 86 1.10 -8.30 -22.83
C THR A 86 1.41 -6.82 -22.63
N ALA A 87 1.18 -5.99 -23.66
CA ALA A 87 1.42 -4.55 -23.59
C ALA A 87 0.46 -3.84 -22.64
N GLU A 88 -0.84 -4.16 -22.72
CA GLU A 88 -1.87 -3.60 -21.83
C GLU A 88 -1.65 -4.04 -20.38
N ARG A 89 -1.29 -5.30 -20.15
CA ARG A 89 -1.00 -5.81 -18.81
C ARG A 89 0.19 -5.08 -18.19
N ARG A 90 1.26 -4.86 -18.96
CA ARG A 90 2.42 -4.09 -18.52
C ARG A 90 2.02 -2.64 -18.20
N PHE A 91 1.27 -1.99 -19.09
CA PHE A 91 0.80 -0.62 -18.87
C PHE A 91 -0.06 -0.52 -17.60
N ALA A 92 -1.05 -1.39 -17.44
CA ALA A 92 -1.93 -1.41 -16.28
C ALA A 92 -1.16 -1.65 -14.97
N TYR A 93 -0.18 -2.55 -14.98
CA TYR A 93 0.71 -2.78 -13.84
C TYR A 93 1.51 -1.52 -13.48
N GLU A 94 2.17 -0.90 -14.46
CA GLU A 94 2.98 0.31 -14.23
C GLU A 94 2.11 1.48 -13.73
N GLN A 95 0.90 1.65 -14.28
CA GLN A 95 -0.05 2.65 -13.81
C GLN A 95 -0.51 2.36 -12.37
N ALA A 96 -0.89 1.13 -12.05
CA ALA A 96 -1.28 0.76 -10.69
C ALA A 96 -0.16 1.05 -9.68
N GLN A 97 1.08 0.66 -10.01
CA GLN A 97 2.24 0.93 -9.16
C GLN A 97 2.48 2.42 -8.93
N GLN A 98 2.42 3.24 -9.99
CA GLN A 98 2.65 4.69 -9.89
C GLN A 98 1.50 5.40 -9.17
N THR A 99 0.25 5.07 -9.48
CA THR A 99 -0.93 5.72 -8.90
C THR A 99 -1.07 5.36 -7.42
N VAL A 100 -1.11 4.06 -7.10
CA VAL A 100 -1.29 3.61 -5.72
C VAL A 100 -0.08 3.99 -4.88
N GLY A 101 1.14 3.76 -5.40
CA GLY A 101 2.36 4.16 -4.71
C GLY A 101 2.41 5.66 -4.45
N GLY A 102 2.07 6.49 -5.45
CA GLY A 102 2.04 7.95 -5.32
C GLY A 102 1.03 8.44 -4.29
N VAL A 103 -0.20 7.93 -4.32
CA VAL A 103 -1.24 8.30 -3.35
C VAL A 103 -0.81 7.92 -1.94
N LEU A 104 -0.42 6.65 -1.72
CA LEU A 104 -0.04 6.20 -0.37
C LEU A 104 1.17 6.98 0.16
N THR A 105 2.24 7.13 -0.62
CA THR A 105 3.45 7.82 -0.17
C THR A 105 3.26 9.32 0.05
N SER A 106 2.19 9.91 -0.49
CA SER A 106 1.80 11.30 -0.24
C SER A 106 1.03 11.52 1.06
N LEU A 107 0.56 10.44 1.71
CA LEU A 107 -0.16 10.55 2.98
C LEU A 107 0.77 11.05 4.08
N ASP A 108 0.36 12.12 4.77
CA ASP A 108 1.08 12.67 5.93
C ASP A 108 0.84 11.81 7.17
N CYS A 109 1.52 10.66 7.20
CA CYS A 109 1.35 9.64 8.23
C CYS A 109 2.67 8.94 8.55
N ARG A 110 2.68 8.18 9.66
CA ARG A 110 3.88 7.43 10.05
C ARG A 110 4.04 6.16 9.23
N TRP A 111 5.18 6.03 8.54
CA TRP A 111 5.54 4.80 7.84
C TRP A 111 6.43 3.88 8.69
N ILE A 112 5.99 2.65 8.85
CA ILE A 112 6.81 1.54 9.35
C ILE A 112 7.26 0.75 8.13
N ASN A 113 8.58 0.63 7.96
CA ASN A 113 9.22 -0.02 6.81
C ASN A 113 8.85 0.62 5.46
N SER A 114 8.89 1.96 5.38
CA SER A 114 8.58 2.69 4.13
C SER A 114 9.31 2.08 2.92
N PRO A 115 8.59 1.79 1.81
CA PRO A 115 9.20 1.23 0.60
C PRO A 115 10.27 2.17 0.02
N VAL A 116 10.07 3.50 0.10
CA VAL A 116 11.06 4.49 -0.32
C VAL A 116 12.38 4.32 0.44
N ASN A 117 12.32 4.07 1.75
CA ASN A 117 13.51 3.86 2.57
C ASN A 117 14.15 2.47 2.32
N ILE A 118 13.33 1.44 2.07
CA ILE A 118 13.82 0.10 1.73
C ILE A 118 14.57 0.14 0.39
N GLU A 119 14.04 0.83 -0.62
CA GLU A 119 14.71 0.99 -1.93
C GLU A 119 16.03 1.74 -1.80
N VAL A 120 16.06 2.85 -1.05
CA VAL A 120 17.29 3.60 -0.77
C VAL A 120 18.32 2.73 -0.04
N PHE A 121 17.88 1.89 0.91
CA PHE A 121 18.75 0.97 1.62
C PHE A 121 19.30 -0.13 0.69
N SER A 122 18.43 -0.75 -0.12
CA SER A 122 18.79 -1.76 -1.12
C SER A 122 19.84 -1.22 -2.10
N ALA A 123 19.62 -0.02 -2.66
CA ALA A 123 20.55 0.64 -3.58
C ALA A 123 21.93 0.97 -2.97
N ARG A 124 22.00 1.22 -1.65
CA ARG A 124 23.27 1.42 -0.94
C ARG A 124 24.02 0.10 -0.72
N SER A 125 23.30 -0.98 -0.41
CA SER A 125 23.88 -2.30 -0.19
C SER A 125 24.41 -2.97 -1.47
N SER A 126 23.91 -2.54 -2.64
CA SER A 126 24.33 -3.05 -3.96
C SER A 126 25.45 -2.24 -4.63
N ARG A 127 26.00 -1.19 -3.98
CA ARG A 127 27.20 -0.52 -4.50
C ARG A 127 28.42 -1.41 -4.25
N PRO A 128 29.23 -1.74 -5.27
CA PRO A 128 30.45 -2.49 -5.06
C PRO A 128 31.37 -1.68 -4.15
N ALA A 129 31.98 -2.34 -3.15
CA ALA A 129 33.04 -1.74 -2.37
C ALA A 129 34.15 -1.33 -3.35
N MET A 130 34.36 -0.02 -3.51
CA MET A 130 35.47 0.50 -4.30
C MET A 130 36.75 0.11 -3.55
N ALA A 131 37.47 -0.85 -4.09
CA ALA A 131 38.84 -1.23 -3.72
C ALA A 131 39.80 -0.67 -4.78
#